data_AF-A0A9E5F049-F1
#
_entry.id   AF-A0A9E5F049-F1
#
_cell.length_a   1.000
_cell.length_b   1.000
_cell.length_c   1.000
_cell.angle_alpha   90.00
_cell.angle_beta   90.00
_cell.angle_gamma   90.00
#
_symmetry.space_group_name_H-M   'P 1'
#
loop_
_entity.id
_entity.type
_entity.pdbx_description
1 polymer ?
#
loop_
_entity_poly.entity_id
_entity_poly.type
_entity_poly.pdbx_seq_one_letter_code
_entity_poly.pdbx_strand_id
1 'polypeptide(L)'
;MSAEKEYFECSCHSPEHTLSLSFDDDESFPAVYGCVFLGEKPWYKRMWTAMRYVLGYKCKYGHFDEFIFNPEDCDRMIGVMRKLKAADRKARAKRK
;
A
#
# COMPACT_ATOMS: atom_id res chain seq x y z
N MET A 1 13.71 -5.89 -16.40
CA MET A 1 13.86 -5.17 -15.12
C MET A 1 12.77 -5.70 -14.21
N SER A 2 13.09 -6.70 -13.39
CA SER A 2 12.11 -7.33 -12.51
C SER A 2 12.05 -6.49 -11.24
N ALA A 3 11.06 -5.59 -11.16
CA ALA A 3 10.72 -4.91 -9.92
C ALA A 3 10.53 -5.97 -8.83
N GLU A 4 11.35 -5.92 -7.78
CA GLU A 4 11.19 -6.82 -6.62
C GLU A 4 9.85 -6.48 -5.97
N LYS A 5 8.96 -7.49 -5.93
CA LYS A 5 7.61 -7.35 -5.38
C LYS A 5 7.54 -8.09 -4.06
N GLU A 6 7.21 -7.37 -3.00
CA GLU A 6 6.92 -7.93 -1.68
C GLU A 6 5.42 -7.86 -1.41
N TYR A 7 4.83 -8.99 -1.04
CA TYR A 7 3.42 -9.08 -0.68
C TYR A 7 3.26 -9.14 0.84
N PHE A 8 2.27 -8.42 1.34
CA PHE A 8 1.86 -8.38 2.73
C PHE A 8 0.39 -8.79 2.82
N GLU A 9 0.10 -9.70 3.74
CA GLU A 9 -1.27 -10.12 4.05
C GLU A 9 -1.78 -9.33 5.24
N CYS A 10 -3.02 -8.83 5.16
CA CYS A 10 -3.63 -8.13 6.27
C CYS A 10 -3.96 -9.09 7.42
N SER A 11 -3.88 -8.61 8.67
CA SER A 11 -4.24 -9.39 9.86
C SER A 11 -5.68 -9.91 9.89
N CYS A 12 -6.55 -9.43 9.00
CA CYS A 12 -7.91 -9.95 8.84
C CYS A 12 -7.97 -11.25 8.03
N HIS A 13 -6.83 -11.75 7.51
CA HIS A 13 -6.70 -12.96 6.69
C HIS A 13 -7.63 -13.01 5.46
N SER A 14 -8.08 -11.84 4.97
CA SER A 14 -8.88 -11.77 3.75
C SER A 14 -7.94 -11.70 2.55
N PRO A 15 -8.09 -12.56 1.53
CA PRO A 15 -7.29 -12.47 0.30
C PRO A 15 -7.52 -11.14 -0.44
N GLU A 16 -8.67 -10.50 -0.22
CA GLU A 16 -8.98 -9.18 -0.77
C GLU A 16 -8.16 -8.06 -0.12
N HIS A 17 -7.57 -8.28 1.06
CA HIS A 17 -6.73 -7.28 1.74
C HIS A 17 -5.25 -7.66 1.62
N THR A 18 -4.79 -7.77 0.37
CA THR A 18 -3.37 -7.99 0.07
C THR A 18 -2.73 -6.68 -0.37
N LEU A 19 -1.63 -6.30 0.29
CA LEU A 19 -0.81 -5.15 -0.09
C LEU A 19 0.42 -5.65 -0.85
N SER A 20 0.54 -5.27 -2.11
CA SER A 20 1.73 -5.52 -2.93
C SER A 20 2.59 -4.25 -2.95
N LEU A 21 3.82 -4.36 -2.47
CA LEU A 21 4.85 -3.32 -2.60
C LEU A 21 5.80 -3.68 -3.74
N SER A 22 5.96 -2.78 -4.70
CA SER A 22 6.94 -2.93 -5.77
C SER A 22 7.97 -1.81 -5.71
N PHE A 23 9.24 -2.19 -5.71
CA PHE A 23 10.34 -1.25 -5.85
C PHE A 23 10.52 -0.83 -7.30
N ASP A 24 10.64 0.48 -7.49
CA ASP A 24 11.12 1.07 -8.73
C ASP A 24 12.59 1.47 -8.54
N ASP A 25 13.44 0.89 -9.36
CA ASP A 25 14.90 1.04 -9.32
C ASP A 25 15.40 2.24 -10.14
N ASP A 26 14.51 3.18 -10.51
CA ASP A 26 14.90 4.43 -11.14
C ASP A 26 15.97 5.17 -10.31
N GLU A 27 17.19 5.25 -10.85
CA GLU A 27 18.34 5.89 -10.21
C GLU A 27 18.10 7.37 -9.88
N SER A 28 17.22 8.03 -10.63
CA SER A 28 16.90 9.43 -10.45
C SER A 28 15.80 9.60 -9.41
N PHE A 29 14.75 8.78 -9.44
CA PHE A 29 13.60 8.89 -8.54
C PHE A 29 13.20 7.54 -7.95
N PRO A 30 13.96 7.03 -6.96
CA PRO A 30 13.63 5.77 -6.33
C PRO A 30 12.28 5.88 -5.60
N ALA A 31 11.38 4.95 -5.88
CA ALA A 31 10.03 4.94 -5.33
C ALA A 31 9.60 3.52 -4.92
N VAL A 32 8.71 3.44 -3.93
CA VAL A 32 7.99 2.22 -3.58
C VAL A 32 6.53 2.44 -3.88
N TYR A 33 5.98 1.64 -4.79
CA TYR A 33 4.56 1.67 -5.10
C TYR A 33 3.83 0.63 -4.26
N GLY A 34 2.80 1.06 -3.54
CA GLY A 34 1.89 0.18 -2.82
C GLY A 34 0.58 0.03 -3.57
N CYS A 35 0.24 -1.20 -3.96
CA CYS A 35 -1.05 -1.55 -4.52
C CYS A 35 -1.85 -2.33 -3.47
N VAL A 36 -2.98 -1.78 -3.05
CA VAL A 36 -3.96 -2.48 -2.21
C VAL A 36 -5.05 -2.99 -3.14
N PHE A 37 -5.33 -4.29 -3.09
CA PHE A 37 -6.33 -4.89 -3.97
C PHE A 37 -7.73 -4.45 -3.53
N LEU A 38 -8.35 -3.54 -4.28
CA LEU A 38 -9.71 -3.11 -3.99
C LEU A 38 -10.68 -4.21 -4.46
N GLY A 39 -11.24 -4.99 -3.54
CA GLY A 39 -12.20 -6.05 -3.87
C GLY A 39 -13.34 -5.55 -4.77
N GLU A 40 -13.73 -6.34 -5.77
CA GLU A 40 -14.69 -5.93 -6.79
C GLU A 40 -16.12 -5.85 -6.22
N LYS A 41 -16.45 -4.72 -5.59
CA LYS A 41 -17.82 -4.49 -5.08
C LYS A 41 -18.76 -4.23 -6.27
N PRO A 42 -19.94 -4.89 -6.34
CA PRO A 42 -20.92 -4.59 -7.37
C PRO A 42 -21.40 -3.13 -7.30
N TRP A 43 -21.79 -2.57 -8.44
CA TRP A 43 -22.07 -1.12 -8.61
C TRP A 43 -23.05 -0.56 -7.57
N TYR A 44 -24.07 -1.32 -7.17
CA TYR A 44 -25.07 -0.90 -6.19
C TYR A 44 -24.50 -0.75 -4.78
N LYS A 45 -23.52 -1.59 -4.37
CA LYS A 45 -22.82 -1.44 -3.09
C LYS A 45 -21.94 -0.19 -3.09
N ARG A 46 -21.34 0.15 -4.24
CA ARG A 46 -20.55 1.39 -4.41
C ARG A 46 -21.46 2.61 -4.27
N MET A 47 -22.61 2.61 -4.95
CA MET A 47 -23.62 3.67 -4.82
C MET A 47 -24.14 3.82 -3.39
N TRP A 48 -24.45 2.72 -2.71
CA TRP A 48 -24.91 2.75 -1.31
C TRP A 48 -23.85 3.34 -0.38
N THR A 49 -22.58 2.95 -0.58
CA THR A 49 -21.46 3.48 0.20
C THR A 49 -21.27 4.98 -0.05
N ALA A 50 -21.33 5.41 -1.32
CA ALA A 50 -21.26 6.82 -1.69
C ALA A 50 -22.41 7.64 -1.11
N MET A 51 -23.64 7.12 -1.12
CA MET A 51 -24.79 7.77 -0.52
C MET A 51 -24.63 7.91 1.00
N ARG A 52 -24.18 6.86 1.69
CA ARG A 52 -23.87 6.91 3.13
C ARG A 52 -22.78 7.94 3.44
N TYR A 53 -21.77 8.03 2.58
CA TYR A 53 -20.71 9.03 2.69
C TYR A 53 -21.25 10.46 2.61
N VAL A 54 -22.08 10.76 1.60
CA VAL A 54 -22.71 12.10 1.43
C VAL A 54 -23.62 12.45 2.60
N LEU A 55 -24.32 11.47 3.18
CA LEU A 55 -25.18 11.64 4.35
C LEU A 55 -24.40 11.73 5.68
N GLY A 56 -23.07 11.81 5.64
CA GLY A 56 -22.24 12.01 6.83
C GLY A 56 -22.07 10.76 7.70
N TYR A 57 -22.43 9.58 7.20
CA TYR A 57 -22.17 8.32 7.90
C TYR A 57 -20.65 8.07 7.93
N LYS A 58 -20.07 8.13 9.14
CA LYS A 58 -18.67 7.79 9.36
C LYS A 58 -18.56 6.28 9.60
N CYS A 59 -17.94 5.58 8.67
CA CYS A 59 -17.59 4.17 8.89
C CYS A 59 -16.57 4.09 10.05
N LYS A 60 -16.75 3.12 10.96
CA LYS A 60 -15.87 2.92 12.13
C LYS A 60 -14.41 2.62 11.72
N TYR A 61 -14.21 2.08 10.52
CA TYR A 61 -12.93 1.65 9.94
C TYR A 61 -12.63 2.41 8.63
N GLY A 62 -13.07 3.67 8.53
CA GLY A 62 -12.87 4.45 7.30
C GLY A 62 -13.70 3.99 6.09
N HIS A 63 -13.80 4.86 5.08
CA HIS A 63 -14.32 4.49 3.75
C HIS A 63 -13.19 4.14 2.77
N PHE A 64 -11.95 4.21 3.25
CA PHE A 64 -10.72 3.86 2.54
C PHE A 64 -10.36 2.42 2.87
N ASP A 65 -9.63 1.74 1.99
CA ASP A 65 -9.08 0.42 2.34
C ASP A 65 -8.03 0.60 3.43
N GLU A 66 -8.27 -0.04 4.58
CA GLU A 66 -7.34 -0.09 5.70
C GLU A 66 -6.56 -1.40 5.63
N PHE A 67 -5.24 -1.31 5.78
CA PHE A 67 -4.36 -2.47 5.85
C PHE A 67 -3.73 -2.55 7.25
N ILE A 68 -3.89 -3.69 7.91
CA ILE A 68 -3.37 -3.93 9.26
C ILE A 68 -2.16 -4.85 9.15
N PHE A 69 -0.99 -4.34 9.54
CA PHE A 69 0.24 -5.12 9.59
C PHE A 69 0.23 -6.08 10.77
N ASN A 70 0.61 -7.32 10.51
CA ASN A 70 0.99 -8.25 11.57
C ASN A 70 2.36 -7.86 12.14
N PRO A 71 2.61 -8.04 13.45
CA PRO A 71 3.93 -7.77 14.04
C PRO A 71 5.07 -8.54 13.37
N GLU A 72 4.79 -9.72 12.83
CA GLU A 72 5.74 -10.59 12.11
C GLU A 72 6.21 -9.97 10.78
N ASP A 73 5.39 -9.13 10.16
CA ASP A 73 5.70 -8.46 8.90
C ASP A 73 6.45 -7.13 9.08
N CYS A 74 6.56 -6.65 10.32
CA CYS A 74 7.20 -5.35 10.62
C CYS A 74 8.65 -5.32 10.16
N ASP A 75 9.43 -6.37 10.40
CA ASP A 75 10.85 -6.41 10.02
C ASP A 75 11.04 -6.39 8.50
N ARG A 76 10.16 -7.07 7.76
CA ARG A 76 10.14 -7.05 6.29
C ARG A 76 9.85 -5.65 5.77
N MET A 77 8.81 -4.99 6.30
CA MET A 77 8.46 -3.60 5.96
C MET A 77 9.61 -2.63 6.26
N ILE A 78 10.29 -2.79 7.41
CA ILE A 78 11.46 -1.97 7.74
C ILE A 78 12.57 -2.19 6.70
N GLY A 79 12.77 -3.42 6.24
CA GLY A 79 13.71 -3.77 5.16
C GLY A 79 13.43 -3.01 3.87
N VAL A 80 12.17 -3.04 3.40
CA VAL A 80 11.66 -2.25 2.28
C VAL A 80 12.01 -0.76 2.48
N MET A 81 11.57 -0.17 3.59
CA MET A 81 11.76 1.27 3.82
C MET A 81 13.25 1.67 3.92
N ARG A 82 14.11 0.79 4.43
CA ARG A 82 15.56 0.98 4.44
C ARG A 82 16.15 1.01 3.04
N LYS A 83 15.73 0.09 2.14
CA LYS A 83 16.16 0.07 0.72
C LYS A 83 15.81 1.40 0.04
N LEU A 84 14.57 1.88 0.19
CA LEU A 84 14.11 3.15 -0.38
C LEU A 84 14.95 4.33 0.12
N LYS A 85 15.16 4.42 1.44
CA LYS A 85 15.95 5.50 2.06
C LYS A 85 17.41 5.49 1.60
N ALA A 86 17.99 4.31 1.40
CA ALA A 86 19.34 4.19 0.87
C ALA A 86 19.44 4.65 -0.60
N ALA A 87 18.45 4.30 -1.42
CA ALA A 87 18.37 4.72 -2.81
C ALA A 87 18.19 6.25 -2.93
N ASP A 88 17.27 6.86 -2.17
CA ASP A 88 17.05 8.32 -2.16
C ASP A 88 18.33 9.09 -1.77
N ARG A 89 19.10 8.59 -0.79
CA ARG A 89 20.38 9.19 -0.43
C ARG A 89 21.38 9.20 -1.58
N LYS A 90 21.48 8.09 -2.34
CA LYS A 90 22.37 8.00 -3.51
C LYS A 90 21.92 8.96 -4.61
N ALA A 91 20.63 8.99 -4.92
CA ALA A 91 20.05 9.89 -5.92
C ALA A 91 20.32 11.37 -5.56
N ARG A 92 20.17 11.76 -4.28
CA ARG A 92 20.48 13.12 -3.81
C ARG A 92 21.97 13.47 -3.89
N ALA A 93 22.86 12.50 -3.61
CA ALA A 93 24.30 12.72 -3.72
C ALA A 93 24.75 12.93 -5.18
N LYS A 94 24.12 12.25 -6.14
CA LYS A 94 24.41 12.38 -7.58
C LYS A 94 23.89 13.69 -8.19
N ARG A 95 22.91 14.33 -7.54
CA ARG A 95 22.32 15.63 -7.94
C ARG A 95 23.09 16.84 -7.38
N LYS A 96 24.02 16.63 -6.46
CA LYS A 96 24.94 17.66 -5.94
C LYS A 96 26.21 17.66 -6.76
#